data_AF-A0A1V5FMS1-F1
#
_entry.id   AF-A0A1V5FMS1-F1
#
_cell.length_a   1.000
_cell.length_b   1.000
_cell.length_c   1.000
_cell.angle_alpha   90.00
_cell.angle_beta   90.00
_cell.angle_gamma   90.00
#
_symmetry.space_group_name_H-M   'P 1'
#
loop_
_entity.id
_entity.type
_entity.pdbx_description
1 polymer ?
#
loop_
_entity_poly.entity_id
_entity_poly.type
_entity_poly.pdbx_seq_one_letter_code
_entity_poly.pdbx_strand_id
1 'polypeptide(L)'
;MNDSRRRGNAGFTLTELLVVIVIISILSTIALPVYVSRAEDARIAAAKAEVKELAMAEEQVAIHHGFYVPLQLLDDIAGGQGVADINSTDDAIGNESTTIRLIDVNQPIDRLDINQPTLADTDLIRVRRLIEDWQGPFMSFQRVNIGDSDTRDPDQLNPTLIQYDHPLDPWGQPYRFYSPVGIIGSNALTAFRPDEWSSADFSDGTVTNTDDRFDRFAIVSYGPDSVPGDYVLGNVSDDIFYEFGSIVLPRNETGFSVEGRR
;
A
#
# COMPACT_ATOMS: atom_id res chain seq x y z
N MET A 1 -56.47 9.72 50.75
CA MET A 1 -55.16 10.40 50.72
C MET A 1 -54.50 10.09 49.39
N ASN A 2 -54.39 11.06 48.49
CA ASN A 2 -53.57 10.95 47.29
C ASN A 2 -52.85 12.28 47.10
N ASP A 3 -51.58 12.30 47.46
CA ASP A 3 -50.72 13.49 47.45
C ASP A 3 -49.98 13.52 46.10
N SER A 4 -50.59 14.16 45.11
CA SER A 4 -50.05 14.30 43.76
C SER A 4 -48.93 15.35 43.77
N ARG A 5 -47.71 14.89 44.08
CA ARG A 5 -46.48 15.67 43.95
C ARG A 5 -46.32 16.15 42.50
N ARG A 6 -46.59 17.43 42.26
CA ARG A 6 -46.21 18.12 41.02
C ARG A 6 -44.68 18.16 40.95
N ARG A 7 -44.09 17.30 40.12
CA ARG A 7 -42.68 17.44 39.71
C ARG A 7 -42.59 18.73 38.90
N GLY A 8 -41.94 19.75 39.48
CA GLY A 8 -41.68 21.00 38.77
C GLY A 8 -40.73 20.73 37.60
N ASN A 9 -41.19 21.02 36.38
CA ASN A 9 -40.31 21.16 35.24
C ASN A 9 -39.48 22.44 35.44
N ALA A 10 -38.26 22.30 35.97
CA ALA A 10 -37.28 23.37 35.96
C ALA A 10 -36.80 23.57 34.51
N GLY A 11 -37.12 24.71 33.92
CA GLY A 11 -36.63 25.10 32.59
C GLY A 11 -35.18 25.58 32.67
N PHE A 12 -34.38 25.20 31.67
CA PHE A 12 -32.99 25.64 31.51
C PHE A 12 -32.91 27.16 31.30
N THR A 13 -31.96 27.84 31.94
CA THR A 13 -31.73 29.26 31.69
C THR A 13 -30.84 29.48 30.47
N LEU A 14 -31.05 30.59 29.74
CA LEU A 14 -30.17 31.00 28.63
C LEU A 14 -28.71 31.16 29.09
N THR A 15 -28.51 31.63 30.33
CA THR A 15 -27.18 31.82 30.92
C THR A 15 -26.47 30.50 31.22
N GLU A 16 -27.18 29.44 31.63
CA GLU A 16 -26.57 28.11 31.82
C GLU A 16 -26.06 27.55 30.50
N LEU A 17 -26.87 27.64 29.44
CA LEU A 17 -26.44 27.18 28.13
C LEU A 17 -25.27 28.02 27.60
N LEU A 18 -25.26 29.34 27.85
CA LEU A 18 -24.17 30.25 27.47
C LEU A 18 -22.84 29.87 28.14
N VAL A 19 -22.85 29.62 29.44
CA VAL A 19 -21.61 29.22 30.15
C VAL A 19 -21.10 27.88 29.64
N VAL A 20 -21.99 26.92 29.35
CA VAL A 20 -21.62 25.59 28.82
C VAL A 20 -20.93 25.70 27.46
N ILE A 21 -21.49 26.47 26.51
CA ILE A 21 -20.86 26.62 25.19
C ILE A 21 -19.52 27.35 25.26
N VAL A 22 -19.36 28.30 26.20
CA VAL A 22 -18.09 28.99 26.43
C VAL A 22 -17.02 28.04 26.98
N ILE A 23 -17.39 27.14 27.89
CA ILE A 23 -16.45 26.13 28.40
C ILE A 23 -16.07 25.14 27.28
N ILE A 24 -17.05 24.66 26.50
CA ILE A 24 -16.80 23.72 25.38
C ILE A 24 -15.91 24.37 24.31
N SER A 25 -16.08 25.66 24.00
CA SER A 25 -15.26 26.34 23.01
C SER A 25 -13.80 26.46 23.45
N ILE A 26 -13.55 26.85 24.71
CA ILE A 26 -12.20 26.93 25.28
C ILE A 26 -11.52 25.56 25.27
N LEU A 27 -12.23 24.52 25.72
CA LEU A 27 -11.69 23.15 25.72
C LEU A 27 -11.39 22.65 24.30
N SER A 28 -12.31 22.88 23.37
CA SER A 28 -12.14 22.48 21.96
C SER A 28 -10.93 23.16 21.31
N THR A 29 -10.71 24.45 21.57
CA THR A 29 -9.56 25.19 21.01
C THR A 29 -8.22 24.58 21.42
N ILE A 30 -8.09 24.08 22.65
CA ILE A 30 -6.84 23.47 23.13
C ILE A 30 -6.74 22.00 22.70
N ALA A 31 -7.86 21.27 22.71
CA ALA A 31 -7.89 19.85 22.43
C ALA A 31 -7.65 19.51 20.94
N LEU A 32 -8.21 20.30 20.02
CA LEU A 32 -8.13 20.02 18.57
C LEU A 32 -6.69 19.93 18.02
N PRO A 33 -5.78 20.91 18.23
CA PRO A 33 -4.43 20.83 17.67
C PRO A 33 -3.63 19.65 18.25
N VAL A 34 -3.81 19.35 19.54
CA VAL A 34 -3.16 18.19 20.19
C VAL A 34 -3.69 16.90 19.59
N TYR A 35 -5.01 16.79 19.39
CA TYR A 35 -5.62 15.62 18.79
C TYR A 35 -5.12 15.38 17.36
N VAL A 36 -5.08 16.43 16.52
CA VAL A 36 -4.59 16.32 15.13
C VAL A 36 -3.13 15.87 15.11
N SER A 37 -2.26 16.46 15.93
CA SER A 37 -0.85 16.05 16.00
C SER A 37 -0.70 14.61 16.46
N ARG A 38 -1.48 14.15 17.45
CA ARG A 38 -1.42 12.75 17.92
C ARG A 38 -1.95 11.76 16.89
N ALA A 39 -3.00 12.13 16.16
CA ALA A 39 -3.51 11.32 15.07
C ALA A 39 -2.46 11.20 13.95
N GLU A 40 -1.75 12.28 13.65
CA GLU A 40 -0.68 12.28 12.65
C GLU A 40 0.53 11.43 13.09
N ASP A 41 0.98 11.56 14.34
CA ASP A 41 2.04 10.70 14.89
C ASP A 41 1.66 9.21 14.80
N ALA A 42 0.40 8.88 15.06
CA ALA A 42 -0.11 7.51 14.97
C ALA A 42 -0.14 7.00 13.53
N ARG A 43 -0.53 7.84 12.55
CA ARG A 43 -0.47 7.52 11.12
C ARG A 43 0.96 7.25 10.68
N ILE A 44 1.92 8.12 11.04
CA ILE A 44 3.33 7.92 10.71
C ILE A 44 3.86 6.62 11.32
N ALA A 45 3.47 6.29 12.56
CA ALA A 45 3.86 5.05 13.21
C ALA A 45 3.26 3.81 12.53
N ALA A 46 1.98 3.89 12.12
CA ALA A 46 1.31 2.83 11.36
C ALA A 46 1.98 2.61 10.00
N ALA A 47 2.19 3.68 9.24
CA ALA A 47 2.86 3.63 7.94
C ALA A 47 4.25 2.99 8.03
N LYS A 48 5.04 3.34 9.05
CA LYS A 48 6.37 2.74 9.30
C LYS A 48 6.30 1.23 9.61
N ALA A 49 5.24 0.78 10.27
CA ALA A 49 5.04 -0.64 10.53
C ALA A 49 4.61 -1.37 9.25
N GLU A 50 3.67 -0.80 8.51
CA GLU A 50 3.10 -1.35 7.27
C GLU A 50 4.15 -1.48 6.16
N VAL A 51 4.97 -0.45 5.89
CA VAL A 51 6.05 -0.55 4.87
C VAL A 51 7.03 -1.69 5.17
N LYS A 52 7.29 -1.94 6.45
CA LYS A 52 8.17 -3.02 6.89
C LYS A 52 7.49 -4.37 6.76
N GLU A 53 6.21 -4.46 7.09
CA GLU A 53 5.43 -5.69 6.95
C GLU A 53 5.32 -6.10 5.48
N LEU A 54 5.05 -5.13 4.59
CA LEU A 54 5.02 -5.34 3.14
C LEU A 54 6.38 -5.84 2.62
N ALA A 55 7.49 -5.24 3.08
CA ALA A 55 8.82 -5.68 2.69
C ALA A 55 9.12 -7.11 3.17
N MET A 56 8.64 -7.48 4.36
CA MET A 56 8.78 -8.84 4.87
C MET A 56 7.95 -9.85 4.06
N ALA A 57 6.75 -9.46 3.61
CA ALA A 57 5.92 -10.29 2.73
C ALA A 57 6.61 -10.51 1.37
N GLU A 58 7.17 -9.46 0.76
CA GLU A 58 7.96 -9.58 -0.48
C GLU A 58 9.17 -10.50 -0.31
N GLU A 59 9.93 -10.38 0.78
CA GLU A 59 11.05 -11.28 1.08
C GLU A 59 10.59 -12.74 1.22
N GLN A 60 9.40 -12.96 1.80
CA GLN A 60 8.82 -14.30 1.88
C GLN A 60 8.49 -14.85 0.48
N VAL A 61 7.83 -14.06 -0.38
CA VAL A 61 7.55 -14.43 -1.78
C VAL A 61 8.85 -14.79 -2.51
N ALA A 62 9.88 -13.96 -2.36
CA ALA A 62 11.19 -14.18 -2.96
C ALA A 62 11.86 -15.47 -2.49
N ILE A 63 11.74 -15.82 -1.20
CA ILE A 63 12.26 -17.09 -0.66
C ILE A 63 11.55 -18.30 -1.29
N HIS A 64 10.23 -18.24 -1.47
CA HIS A 64 9.45 -19.38 -1.98
C HIS A 64 9.54 -19.52 -3.52
N HIS A 65 9.50 -18.40 -4.24
CA HIS A 65 9.32 -18.39 -5.69
C HIS A 65 10.52 -17.83 -6.46
N GLY A 66 11.42 -17.11 -5.78
CA GLY A 66 12.59 -16.48 -6.40
C GLY A 66 12.23 -15.26 -7.24
N PHE A 67 11.10 -14.62 -6.97
CA PHE A 67 10.68 -13.36 -7.59
C PHE A 67 10.14 -12.42 -6.52
N TYR A 68 10.33 -11.11 -6.71
CA TYR A 68 9.44 -10.12 -6.13
C TYR A 68 8.25 -9.88 -7.05
N VAL A 69 7.12 -9.52 -6.45
CA VAL A 69 5.84 -9.37 -7.14
C VAL A 69 5.32 -7.93 -6.98
N PRO A 70 4.37 -7.48 -7.81
CA PRO A 70 3.64 -6.26 -7.47
C PRO A 70 2.82 -6.46 -6.20
N LEU A 71 2.65 -5.39 -5.42
CA LEU A 71 2.01 -5.46 -4.09
C LEU A 71 0.58 -5.99 -4.10
N GLN A 72 -0.10 -5.90 -5.25
CA GLN A 72 -1.45 -6.47 -5.42
C GLN A 72 -1.47 -7.98 -5.23
N LEU A 73 -0.42 -8.68 -5.68
CA LEU A 73 -0.37 -10.14 -5.58
C LEU A 73 -0.12 -10.64 -4.14
N LEU A 74 0.14 -9.77 -3.17
CA LEU A 74 0.52 -10.20 -1.82
C LEU A 74 -0.65 -10.80 -1.03
N ASP A 75 -1.90 -10.42 -1.34
CA ASP A 75 -3.11 -10.97 -0.71
C ASP A 75 -3.73 -12.15 -1.46
N ASP A 76 -3.13 -12.54 -2.58
CA ASP A 76 -3.60 -13.66 -3.38
C ASP A 76 -3.50 -14.99 -2.64
N ILE A 77 -4.53 -15.81 -2.80
CA ILE A 77 -4.58 -17.19 -2.35
C ILE A 77 -4.09 -18.15 -3.43
N ALA A 78 -3.70 -19.34 -3.01
CA ALA A 78 -3.41 -20.43 -3.94
C ALA A 78 -4.70 -20.85 -4.68
N GLY A 79 -4.83 -20.49 -5.96
CA GLY A 79 -5.96 -20.88 -6.80
C GLY A 79 -5.52 -21.61 -8.06
N GLY A 80 -6.01 -22.84 -8.24
CA GLY A 80 -5.78 -23.63 -9.45
C GLY A 80 -6.70 -23.20 -10.60
N GLN A 81 -6.22 -23.35 -11.83
CA GLN A 81 -7.05 -23.22 -13.03
C GLN A 81 -8.22 -24.22 -12.96
N GLY A 82 -9.46 -23.74 -12.75
CA GLY A 82 -10.66 -24.57 -12.91
C GLY A 82 -11.80 -24.42 -11.90
N VAL A 83 -11.75 -23.49 -10.94
CA VAL A 83 -12.92 -23.22 -10.08
C VAL A 83 -13.58 -21.92 -10.51
N ALA A 84 -14.63 -22.04 -11.32
CA ALA A 84 -15.55 -20.95 -11.60
C ALA A 84 -16.49 -20.75 -10.41
N ASP A 85 -15.96 -20.29 -9.27
CA ASP A 85 -16.78 -19.84 -8.17
C ASP A 85 -17.23 -18.40 -8.45
N ILE A 86 -18.44 -18.31 -8.97
CA ILE A 86 -19.23 -17.14 -9.38
C ILE A 86 -19.39 -16.02 -8.33
N ASN A 87 -18.68 -16.07 -7.19
CA ASN A 87 -18.71 -15.04 -6.14
C ASN A 87 -17.33 -14.73 -5.48
N SER A 88 -16.19 -15.23 -6.00
CA SER A 88 -14.84 -14.89 -5.46
C SER A 88 -13.70 -15.12 -6.48
N THR A 89 -13.88 -14.66 -7.72
CA THR A 89 -13.01 -14.97 -8.86
C THR A 89 -11.72 -14.15 -8.99
N ASP A 90 -11.41 -13.21 -8.09
CA ASP A 90 -10.38 -12.19 -8.35
C ASP A 90 -9.13 -12.27 -7.46
N ASP A 91 -9.01 -13.28 -6.58
CA ASP A 91 -7.99 -13.27 -5.51
C ASP A 91 -7.00 -14.44 -5.65
N ALA A 92 -6.97 -15.04 -6.82
CA ALA A 92 -6.11 -16.18 -7.10
C ALA A 92 -5.10 -15.78 -8.14
N ILE A 93 -3.83 -16.01 -7.85
CA ILE A 93 -2.72 -15.67 -8.75
C ILE A 93 -2.86 -16.27 -10.18
N GLY A 94 -3.61 -17.36 -10.32
CA GLY A 94 -3.89 -17.98 -11.63
C GLY A 94 -4.94 -17.27 -12.49
N ASN A 95 -5.68 -16.31 -11.91
CA ASN A 95 -6.71 -15.49 -12.56
C ASN A 95 -6.22 -14.05 -12.84
N GLU A 96 -5.04 -13.70 -12.33
CA GLU A 96 -4.41 -12.41 -12.48
C GLU A 96 -4.12 -12.00 -13.92
N SER A 97 -3.98 -10.69 -14.12
CA SER A 97 -3.62 -10.15 -15.43
C SER A 97 -2.27 -10.70 -15.91
N THR A 98 -2.27 -11.28 -17.11
CA THR A 98 -1.06 -11.85 -17.72
C THR A 98 0.03 -10.81 -18.01
N THR A 99 -0.30 -9.51 -17.96
CA THR A 99 0.67 -8.43 -18.18
C THR A 99 1.54 -8.12 -16.97
N ILE A 100 1.17 -8.64 -15.79
CA ILE A 100 1.93 -8.44 -14.55
C ILE A 100 3.33 -9.01 -14.71
N ARG A 101 4.33 -8.19 -14.37
CA ARG A 101 5.75 -8.56 -14.42
C ARG A 101 6.26 -8.96 -13.04
N LEU A 102 7.17 -9.91 -13.07
CA LEU A 102 7.84 -10.52 -11.94
C LEU A 102 9.31 -10.10 -11.94
N ILE A 103 9.84 -9.75 -10.79
CA ILE A 103 11.21 -9.25 -10.69
C ILE A 103 12.10 -10.35 -10.16
N ASP A 104 13.03 -10.83 -10.99
CA ASP A 104 13.91 -11.93 -10.60
C ASP A 104 14.98 -11.47 -9.60
N VAL A 105 14.86 -11.96 -8.35
CA VAL A 105 15.79 -11.61 -7.26
C VAL A 105 17.22 -12.10 -7.47
N ASN A 106 17.42 -13.03 -8.40
CA ASN A 106 18.73 -13.62 -8.68
C ASN A 106 19.46 -12.95 -9.85
N GLN A 107 18.87 -11.93 -10.49
CA GLN A 107 19.54 -11.21 -11.57
C GLN A 107 20.42 -10.09 -11.02
N PRO A 108 21.58 -9.84 -11.65
CA PRO A 108 22.35 -8.64 -11.36
C PRO A 108 21.58 -7.39 -11.81
N ILE A 109 21.82 -6.26 -11.13
CA ILE A 109 21.09 -5.01 -11.31
C ILE A 109 21.10 -4.47 -12.76
N ASP A 110 22.17 -4.74 -13.51
CA ASP A 110 22.34 -4.33 -14.91
C ASP A 110 21.41 -5.07 -15.88
N ARG A 111 20.73 -6.13 -15.42
CA ARG A 111 19.72 -6.89 -16.16
C ARG A 111 18.29 -6.68 -15.66
N LEU A 112 18.10 -5.84 -14.64
CA LEU A 112 16.76 -5.46 -14.19
C LEU A 112 16.22 -4.39 -15.14
N ASP A 113 15.67 -4.79 -16.29
CA ASP A 113 15.10 -3.88 -17.28
C ASP A 113 13.61 -4.17 -17.56
N ILE A 114 13.04 -3.43 -18.51
CA ILE A 114 11.67 -3.63 -19.04
C ILE A 114 11.42 -4.99 -19.72
N ASN A 115 12.35 -5.94 -19.70
CA ASN A 115 12.17 -7.29 -20.24
C ASN A 115 12.04 -8.35 -19.13
N GLN A 116 11.72 -7.92 -17.90
CA GLN A 116 11.36 -8.84 -16.82
C GLN A 116 10.23 -9.82 -17.23
N PRO A 117 10.29 -11.08 -16.77
CA PRO A 117 9.27 -12.09 -17.07
C PRO A 117 7.90 -11.65 -16.55
N THR A 118 6.85 -12.10 -17.22
CA THR A 118 5.45 -11.82 -16.88
C THR A 118 4.74 -13.07 -16.35
N LEU A 119 3.56 -12.92 -15.75
CA LEU A 119 2.68 -14.04 -15.42
C LEU A 119 2.25 -14.82 -16.68
N ALA A 120 2.28 -14.20 -17.86
CA ALA A 120 2.03 -14.89 -19.13
C ALA A 120 3.12 -15.91 -19.50
N ASP A 121 4.36 -15.72 -19.02
CA ASP A 121 5.54 -16.47 -19.46
C ASP A 121 5.63 -17.86 -18.80
N THR A 122 4.54 -18.63 -18.86
CA THR A 122 4.39 -19.99 -18.30
C THR A 122 5.31 -21.04 -18.97
N ASP A 123 5.95 -20.68 -20.08
CA ASP A 123 7.06 -21.45 -20.66
C ASP A 123 8.28 -21.48 -19.75
N LEU A 124 8.47 -20.44 -18.93
CA LEU A 124 9.49 -20.41 -17.88
C LEU A 124 9.03 -21.26 -16.70
N ILE A 125 9.75 -22.36 -16.44
CA ILE A 125 9.44 -23.30 -15.35
C ILE A 125 9.30 -22.59 -14.00
N ARG A 126 10.08 -21.53 -13.75
CA ARG A 126 10.01 -20.75 -12.50
C ARG A 126 8.70 -19.97 -12.37
N VAL A 127 8.24 -19.33 -13.45
CA VAL A 127 6.97 -18.58 -13.49
C VAL A 127 5.80 -19.55 -13.35
N ARG A 128 5.81 -20.64 -14.13
CA ARG A 128 4.77 -21.67 -14.01
C ARG A 128 4.67 -22.24 -12.60
N ARG A 129 5.81 -22.53 -11.95
CA ARG A 129 5.83 -23.00 -10.56
C ARG A 129 5.30 -21.95 -9.59
N LEU A 130 5.60 -20.66 -9.81
CA LEU A 130 5.05 -19.59 -8.98
C LEU A 130 3.52 -19.61 -8.99
N ILE A 131 2.91 -19.80 -10.17
CA ILE A 131 1.44 -19.85 -10.31
C ILE A 131 0.86 -21.17 -9.78
N GLU A 132 1.46 -22.31 -10.13
CA GLU A 132 0.96 -23.64 -9.74
C GLU A 132 1.11 -23.94 -8.25
N ASP A 133 2.22 -23.51 -7.63
CA ASP A 133 2.58 -23.81 -6.24
C ASP A 133 2.57 -22.56 -5.36
N TRP A 134 1.74 -21.56 -5.68
CA TRP A 134 1.62 -20.33 -4.89
C TRP A 134 1.34 -20.64 -3.41
N GLN A 135 2.06 -19.99 -2.50
CA GLN A 135 1.98 -20.24 -1.05
C GLN A 135 1.37 -19.08 -0.27
N GLY A 136 0.76 -18.11 -0.96
CA GLY A 136 0.03 -17.01 -0.35
C GLY A 136 -1.30 -17.43 0.30
N PRO A 137 -1.98 -16.50 0.99
CA PRO A 137 -1.69 -15.06 1.00
C PRO A 137 -0.51 -14.74 1.92
N PHE A 138 0.38 -13.87 1.45
CA PHE A 138 1.57 -13.44 2.19
C PHE A 138 1.26 -12.27 3.12
N MET A 139 0.26 -11.47 2.78
CA MET A 139 -0.31 -10.40 3.59
C MET A 139 -1.81 -10.33 3.33
N SER A 140 -2.60 -9.80 4.27
CA SER A 140 -3.97 -9.40 3.99
C SER A 140 -4.12 -7.91 4.27
N PHE A 141 -4.58 -7.14 3.29
CA PHE A 141 -4.90 -5.73 3.47
C PHE A 141 -6.38 -5.46 3.22
N GLN A 142 -6.87 -4.34 3.74
CA GLN A 142 -8.27 -3.97 3.58
C GLN A 142 -8.53 -3.50 2.15
N ARG A 143 -9.41 -4.22 1.45
CA ARG A 143 -9.92 -3.79 0.14
C ARG A 143 -10.96 -2.70 0.31
N VAL A 144 -10.87 -1.66 -0.51
CA VAL A 144 -11.80 -0.54 -0.51
C VAL A 144 -12.60 -0.58 -1.81
N ASN A 145 -13.94 -0.61 -1.68
CA ASN A 145 -14.85 -0.68 -2.82
C ASN A 145 -15.27 0.73 -3.26
N ILE A 146 -15.23 1.02 -4.57
CA ILE A 146 -15.75 2.28 -5.12
C ILE A 146 -16.95 2.03 -6.05
N GLY A 147 -18.11 2.57 -5.66
CA GLY A 147 -19.28 2.82 -6.51
C GLY A 147 -20.62 2.69 -5.76
N ASP A 148 -21.59 3.52 -6.14
CA ASP A 148 -22.88 3.75 -5.46
C ASP A 148 -23.96 2.73 -5.91
N SER A 149 -24.83 2.23 -5.02
CA SER A 149 -26.16 2.83 -4.85
C SER A 149 -26.67 2.96 -3.40
N ASP A 150 -25.91 2.55 -2.39
CA ASP A 150 -26.19 2.93 -0.98
C ASP A 150 -24.90 3.04 -0.16
N THR A 151 -24.37 4.26 -0.11
CA THR A 151 -23.15 4.66 0.61
C THR A 151 -23.27 4.62 2.15
N ARG A 152 -24.37 4.09 2.72
CA ARG A 152 -24.57 4.00 4.17
C ARG A 152 -24.67 2.58 4.73
N ASP A 153 -24.56 1.55 3.89
CA ASP A 153 -24.68 0.15 4.35
C ASP A 153 -23.29 -0.52 4.42
N PRO A 154 -22.68 -0.66 5.61
CA PRO A 154 -21.41 -1.36 5.79
C PRO A 154 -21.52 -2.89 5.64
N ASP A 155 -22.73 -3.46 5.50
CA ASP A 155 -22.96 -4.90 5.44
C ASP A 155 -23.30 -5.41 4.03
N GLN A 156 -23.36 -4.54 3.00
CA GLN A 156 -23.57 -4.95 1.61
C GLN A 156 -22.31 -4.84 0.76
N LEU A 157 -21.62 -5.98 0.63
CA LEU A 157 -20.65 -6.22 -0.44
C LEU A 157 -21.39 -6.15 -1.77
N ASN A 158 -21.18 -5.08 -2.54
CA ASN A 158 -21.72 -4.97 -3.90
C ASN A 158 -20.69 -5.57 -4.88
N PRO A 159 -20.97 -6.72 -5.50
CA PRO A 159 -20.01 -7.46 -6.33
C PRO A 159 -19.78 -6.83 -7.71
N THR A 160 -20.38 -5.67 -7.99
CA THR A 160 -20.26 -4.94 -9.27
C THR A 160 -19.30 -3.74 -9.20
N LEU A 161 -18.60 -3.57 -8.08
CA LEU A 161 -17.72 -2.44 -7.79
C LEU A 161 -16.26 -2.74 -8.14
N ILE A 162 -15.52 -1.71 -8.53
CA ILE A 162 -14.06 -1.77 -8.62
C ILE A 162 -13.54 -1.91 -7.18
N GLN A 163 -12.82 -3.01 -6.90
CA GLN A 163 -12.15 -3.22 -5.63
C GLN A 163 -10.70 -2.76 -5.77
N TYR A 164 -10.20 -2.00 -4.80
CA TYR A 164 -8.77 -1.76 -4.73
C TYR A 164 -8.07 -3.01 -4.22
N ASP A 165 -7.28 -3.60 -5.10
CA ASP A 165 -6.47 -4.78 -4.82
C ASP A 165 -5.02 -4.39 -4.54
N HIS A 166 -4.79 -3.35 -3.74
CA HIS A 166 -3.44 -2.96 -3.35
C HIS A 166 -3.46 -2.26 -1.98
N PRO A 167 -2.36 -2.34 -1.21
CA PRO A 167 -2.32 -1.79 0.12
C PRO A 167 -2.30 -0.25 0.09
N LEU A 168 -3.13 0.35 0.94
CA LEU A 168 -3.21 1.80 1.15
C LEU A 168 -2.53 2.18 2.46
N ASP A 169 -1.87 3.32 2.45
CA ASP A 169 -1.27 3.96 3.61
C ASP A 169 -2.32 4.63 4.51
N PRO A 170 -1.94 5.10 5.70
CA PRO A 170 -2.86 5.72 6.65
C PRO A 170 -3.50 7.04 6.19
N TRP A 171 -3.06 7.61 5.07
CA TRP A 171 -3.66 8.78 4.42
C TRP A 171 -4.56 8.39 3.24
N GLY A 172 -4.74 7.08 2.99
CA GLY A 172 -5.59 6.53 1.95
C GLY A 172 -4.91 6.55 0.57
N GLN A 173 -3.59 6.69 0.54
CA GLN A 173 -2.81 6.66 -0.69
C GLN A 173 -2.12 5.31 -0.84
N PRO A 174 -1.91 4.85 -2.07
CA PRO A 174 -1.35 3.53 -2.28
C PRO A 174 0.18 3.50 -2.06
N TYR A 175 0.66 2.44 -1.41
CA TYR A 175 2.09 2.20 -1.28
C TYR A 175 2.74 1.96 -2.63
N ARG A 176 3.96 2.47 -2.83
CA ARG A 176 4.75 2.26 -4.05
C ARG A 176 5.84 1.24 -3.81
N PHE A 177 6.07 0.39 -4.79
CA PHE A 177 7.18 -0.54 -4.79
C PHE A 177 8.23 -0.08 -5.82
N TYR A 178 9.45 0.14 -5.33
CA TYR A 178 10.61 0.54 -6.09
C TYR A 178 11.59 -0.61 -6.23
N SER A 179 12.10 -0.76 -7.45
CA SER A 179 13.33 -1.48 -7.72
C SER A 179 14.49 -0.49 -7.89
N PRO A 180 15.75 -0.96 -7.84
CA PRO A 180 16.91 -0.11 -8.10
C PRO A 180 16.97 0.54 -9.49
N VAL A 181 16.16 0.07 -10.44
CA VAL A 181 16.09 0.62 -11.80
C VAL A 181 14.87 1.55 -11.96
N GLY A 182 13.86 1.32 -11.14
CA GLY A 182 12.83 2.29 -10.85
C GLY A 182 11.53 1.68 -10.37
N ILE A 183 10.46 2.48 -10.40
CA ILE A 183 9.17 2.12 -9.83
C ILE A 183 8.51 0.97 -10.60
N ILE A 184 7.77 0.13 -9.88
CA ILE A 184 7.11 -1.06 -10.39
C ILE A 184 5.63 -0.75 -10.61
N GLY A 185 5.24 -0.62 -11.88
CA GLY A 185 3.91 -0.29 -12.38
C GLY A 185 3.87 1.03 -13.15
N SER A 186 3.19 1.08 -14.30
CA SER A 186 3.07 2.32 -15.11
C SER A 186 2.17 3.35 -14.45
N ASN A 187 1.09 2.90 -13.80
CA ASN A 187 0.21 3.75 -12.99
C ASN A 187 0.84 4.12 -11.64
N ALA A 188 2.02 3.58 -11.33
CA ALA A 188 2.72 3.81 -10.08
C ALA A 188 3.19 5.28 -9.93
N LEU A 189 3.17 6.08 -11.00
CA LEU A 189 3.55 7.50 -10.99
C LEU A 189 2.35 8.44 -11.14
N THR A 190 1.24 7.97 -11.69
CA THR A 190 0.10 8.82 -12.10
C THR A 190 -1.18 8.56 -11.31
N ALA A 191 -1.24 7.52 -10.47
CA ALA A 191 -2.33 7.31 -9.53
C ALA A 191 -2.27 8.36 -8.41
N PHE A 192 -2.49 9.61 -8.78
CA PHE A 192 -2.86 10.70 -7.91
C PHE A 192 -4.38 10.72 -7.91
N ARG A 193 -4.95 10.19 -6.82
CA ARG A 193 -6.35 10.31 -6.40
C ARG A 193 -7.30 9.16 -6.81
N PRO A 194 -8.24 8.81 -5.93
CA PRO A 194 -9.32 7.84 -6.17
C PRO A 194 -10.38 8.20 -7.22
N ASP A 195 -10.23 9.27 -8.01
CA ASP A 195 -11.37 9.92 -8.67
C ASP A 195 -11.49 9.73 -10.20
N GLU A 196 -10.72 8.85 -10.82
CA GLU A 196 -10.84 8.62 -12.27
C GLU A 196 -11.15 7.15 -12.59
N TRP A 197 -12.04 6.96 -13.58
CA TRP A 197 -12.43 5.69 -14.22
C TRP A 197 -11.25 4.89 -14.84
N SER A 198 -10.02 5.16 -14.43
CA SER A 198 -8.81 4.43 -14.81
C SER A 198 -8.65 3.20 -13.92
N SER A 199 -8.56 2.04 -14.59
CA SER A 199 -8.17 0.70 -14.10
C SER A 199 -7.86 0.55 -12.60
N ALA A 200 -8.59 -0.38 -11.96
CA ALA A 200 -8.35 -0.90 -10.60
C ALA A 200 -6.90 -1.33 -10.34
N ASP A 201 -6.19 -1.68 -11.42
CA ASP A 201 -4.84 -2.23 -11.40
C ASP A 201 -3.80 -1.12 -11.25
N PHE A 202 -3.21 -1.09 -10.06
CA PHE A 202 -2.28 -0.05 -9.63
C PHE A 202 -0.87 -0.22 -10.20
N SER A 203 -0.52 -1.45 -10.57
CA SER A 203 0.74 -1.78 -11.21
C SER A 203 0.46 -2.73 -12.37
N ASP A 204 0.68 -2.29 -13.60
CA ASP A 204 0.74 -3.19 -14.75
C ASP A 204 2.05 -4.01 -14.79
N GLY A 205 2.80 -4.02 -13.68
CA GLY A 205 4.12 -4.62 -13.53
C GLY A 205 5.25 -3.91 -14.29
N THR A 206 5.01 -2.86 -15.08
CA THR A 206 6.08 -2.25 -15.87
C THR A 206 7.09 -1.53 -14.97
N VAL A 207 8.38 -1.87 -15.12
CA VAL A 207 9.45 -1.15 -14.41
C VAL A 207 9.76 0.11 -15.21
N THR A 208 9.57 1.28 -14.62
CA THR A 208 10.01 2.53 -15.28
C THR A 208 11.51 2.73 -15.07
N ASN A 209 12.22 3.25 -16.08
CA ASN A 209 13.65 3.58 -15.98
C ASN A 209 13.88 5.06 -15.61
N THR A 210 12.89 5.72 -15.01
CA THR A 210 12.87 7.18 -14.84
C THR A 210 13.09 7.65 -13.40
N ASP A 211 13.34 6.72 -12.48
CA ASP A 211 13.38 7.03 -11.04
C ASP A 211 14.25 6.03 -10.25
N ASP A 212 15.56 6.24 -10.23
CA ASP A 212 16.57 5.38 -9.59
C ASP A 212 16.93 5.83 -8.16
N ARG A 213 16.00 6.50 -7.47
CA ARG A 213 16.27 7.15 -6.18
C ARG A 213 16.69 6.19 -5.05
N PHE A 214 16.46 4.89 -5.23
CA PHE A 214 16.86 3.85 -4.28
C PHE A 214 17.93 2.96 -4.90
N ASP A 215 19.01 2.73 -4.17
CA ASP A 215 20.02 1.74 -4.57
C ASP A 215 19.48 0.30 -4.45
N ARG A 216 18.46 0.09 -3.60
CA ARG A 216 17.85 -1.20 -3.24
C ARG A 216 16.36 -1.24 -3.59
N PHE A 217 15.76 -2.42 -3.42
CA PHE A 217 14.30 -2.53 -3.39
C PHE A 217 13.75 -1.74 -2.21
N ALA A 218 12.67 -1.00 -2.43
CA ALA A 218 12.07 -0.19 -1.39
C ALA A 218 10.56 -0.13 -1.52
N ILE A 219 9.86 -0.18 -0.39
CA ILE A 219 8.44 0.17 -0.32
C ILE A 219 8.34 1.58 0.27
N VAL A 220 7.49 2.41 -0.35
CA VAL A 220 7.41 3.85 -0.07
C VAL A 220 5.96 4.27 0.08
N SER A 221 5.65 5.03 1.12
CA SER A 221 4.48 5.91 1.20
C SER A 221 4.97 7.34 0.99
N TYR A 222 4.29 8.11 0.14
CA TYR A 222 4.55 9.54 -0.06
C TYR A 222 3.91 10.41 1.02
N GLY A 223 3.31 9.81 2.05
CA GLY A 223 2.74 10.57 3.16
C GLY A 223 1.54 11.46 2.77
N PRO A 224 1.22 12.46 3.61
CA PRO A 224 0.01 13.28 3.44
C PRO A 224 -0.11 14.02 2.12
N ASP A 225 0.99 14.41 1.49
CA ASP A 225 0.97 15.29 0.31
C ASP A 225 0.89 14.52 -1.02
N SER A 226 1.12 13.20 -1.01
CA SER A 226 1.21 12.31 -2.18
C SER A 226 2.33 12.65 -3.16
N VAL A 227 3.22 13.57 -2.81
CA VAL A 227 4.27 14.03 -3.68
C VAL A 227 5.55 13.27 -3.32
N PRO A 228 6.24 12.67 -4.30
CA PRO A 228 7.53 12.07 -4.03
C PRO A 228 8.51 13.15 -3.53
N GLY A 229 9.03 12.97 -2.32
CA GLY A 229 10.11 13.75 -1.79
C GLY A 229 11.40 13.48 -2.56
N ASP A 230 12.09 14.55 -2.96
CA ASP A 230 13.45 14.44 -3.49
C ASP A 230 14.40 14.17 -2.32
N TYR A 231 15.23 13.12 -2.43
CA TYR A 231 16.30 12.79 -1.48
C TYR A 231 17.48 13.79 -1.52
N VAL A 232 17.28 14.99 -2.07
CA VAL A 232 18.30 16.03 -2.10
C VAL A 232 18.39 16.72 -0.73
N LEU A 233 19.56 16.56 -0.13
CA LEU A 233 20.02 17.11 1.14
C LEU A 233 19.46 18.51 1.46
N GLY A 234 18.46 18.58 2.34
CA GLY A 234 18.06 19.83 2.99
C GLY A 234 16.56 20.06 3.13
N ASN A 235 15.73 19.38 2.34
CA ASN A 235 14.28 19.33 2.59
C ASN A 235 13.96 18.10 3.46
N VAL A 236 13.07 18.28 4.43
CA VAL A 236 12.52 17.17 5.20
C VAL A 236 11.43 16.57 4.32
N SER A 237 11.73 15.46 3.63
CA SER A 237 10.72 14.63 2.97
C SER A 237 9.85 13.97 4.06
N ASP A 238 8.54 13.97 3.84
CA ASP A 238 7.53 13.28 4.66
C ASP A 238 7.31 11.84 4.21
N ASP A 239 7.94 11.42 3.12
CA ASP A 239 7.95 10.05 2.63
C ASP A 239 8.47 9.08 3.69
N ILE A 240 7.78 7.95 3.81
CA ILE A 240 8.15 6.86 4.70
C ILE A 240 8.50 5.68 3.81
N PHE A 241 9.70 5.15 3.99
CA PHE A 241 10.19 4.05 3.17
C PHE A 241 10.91 3.00 4.00
N TYR A 242 10.99 1.79 3.44
CA TYR A 242 11.78 0.71 3.97
C TYR A 242 12.51 0.00 2.84
N GLU A 243 13.85 0.00 2.90
CA GLU A 243 14.70 -0.70 1.93
C GLU A 243 14.92 -2.16 2.33
N PHE A 244 14.90 -3.06 1.36
CA PHE A 244 15.08 -4.50 1.55
C PHE A 244 15.76 -5.15 0.34
N GLY A 245 15.95 -6.47 0.40
CA GLY A 245 16.62 -7.24 -0.62
C GLY A 245 18.14 -7.10 -0.62
N SER A 246 18.78 -8.13 -1.17
CA SER A 246 20.21 -8.09 -1.51
C SER A 246 20.38 -7.85 -2.99
N ILE A 247 21.27 -6.94 -3.37
CA ILE A 247 21.66 -6.75 -4.76
C ILE A 247 22.81 -7.68 -5.08
N VAL A 248 22.70 -8.46 -6.14
CA VAL A 248 23.84 -9.15 -6.71
C VAL A 248 24.67 -8.13 -7.47
N LEU A 249 25.69 -7.58 -6.82
CA LEU A 249 26.70 -6.78 -7.51
C LEU A 249 27.45 -7.69 -8.51
N PRO A 250 27.72 -7.23 -9.73
CA PRO A 250 28.48 -8.02 -10.69
C PRO A 250 29.82 -8.42 -10.06
N ARG A 251 30.14 -9.73 -10.09
CA ARG A 251 31.49 -10.22 -9.74
C ARG A 251 32.47 -9.62 -10.75
N ASN A 252 33.05 -8.47 -10.42
CA ASN A 252 34.22 -8.01 -11.12
C ASN A 252 35.40 -8.82 -10.58
N GLU A 253 35.83 -9.83 -11.34
CA GLU A 253 37.15 -10.40 -11.16
C GLU A 253 38.17 -9.30 -11.43
N THR A 254 38.86 -8.87 -10.37
CA THR A 254 40.03 -7.98 -10.29
C THR A 254 39.77 -6.58 -9.72
N GLY A 255 40.53 -6.24 -8.68
CA GLY A 255 40.77 -4.85 -8.28
C GLY A 255 40.40 -4.52 -6.84
N PHE A 256 41.31 -4.82 -5.92
CA PHE A 256 41.47 -4.08 -4.67
C PHE A 256 41.37 -2.57 -4.93
N SER A 257 40.46 -1.86 -4.25
CA SER A 257 40.61 -0.43 -4.03
C SER A 257 40.15 -0.09 -2.61
N VAL A 258 41.15 -0.03 -1.73
CA VAL A 258 41.09 0.75 -0.50
C VAL A 258 41.03 2.20 -0.93
N GLU A 259 39.94 2.89 -0.61
CA GLU A 259 40.01 4.34 -0.39
C GLU A 259 38.90 4.70 0.61
N GLY A 260 39.31 4.88 1.86
CA GLY A 260 38.47 5.54 2.84
C GLY A 260 38.33 7.01 2.49
N ARG A 261 37.19 7.61 2.81
CA ARG A 261 37.15 9.04 3.07
C ARG A 261 36.40 9.32 4.37
N ARG A 262 37.06 10.21 5.10
CA ARG A 262 36.63 10.92 6.29
C ARG A 262 35.42 11.81 5.99
#